data_AF-A0AAJ1U2R0-F1
#
_entry.id   AF-A0AAJ1U2R0-F1
#
_cell.length_a   1.000
_cell.length_b   1.000
_cell.length_c   1.000
_cell.angle_alpha   90.00
_cell.angle_beta   90.00
_cell.angle_gamma   90.00
#
_symmetry.space_group_name_H-M   'P 1'
#
loop_
_entity.id
_entity.type
_entity.pdbx_description
1 polymer ?
#
loop_
_entity_poly.entity_id
_entity_poly.type
_entity_poly.pdbx_seq_one_letter_code
_entity_poly.pdbx_strand_id
1 'polypeptide(L)' 'MLSIRDEEVRTLAETVMRQSGAPNLTAAIKLALQHEIRRADEAVPLAQRVAAIRAKALAKATGTPQPPLSEAERDALWGA' A
#
# COMPACT_ATOMS: atom_id res chain seq x y z
N MET A 1 24.05 -4.03 6.32
CA MET A 1 24.45 -2.97 7.26
C MET A 1 24.25 -1.63 6.57
N LEU A 2 23.32 -0.80 7.06
CA LEU A 2 23.05 0.52 6.46
C LEU A 2 24.13 1.49 6.95
N SER A 3 25.02 1.93 6.07
CA SER A 3 26.06 2.91 6.39
C SER A 3 25.64 4.26 5.84
N ILE A 4 25.19 5.15 6.73
CA ILE A 4 24.86 6.54 6.38
C ILE A 4 26.15 7.35 6.56
N ARG A 5 26.72 7.76 5.43
CA ARG A 5 27.95 8.58 5.36
C ARG A 5 27.64 10.09 5.30
N ASP A 6 26.40 10.42 5.00
CA ASP A 6 25.91 11.79 4.92
C ASP A 6 25.43 12.25 6.31
N GLU A 7 25.94 13.39 6.76
CA GLU A 7 25.67 13.92 8.10
C GLU A 7 24.24 14.48 8.23
N GLU A 8 23.69 15.05 7.16
CA GLU A 8 22.31 15.53 7.16
C GLU A 8 21.34 14.36 7.29
N VAL A 9 21.58 13.28 6.53
CA VAL A 9 20.75 12.06 6.60
C VAL A 9 20.82 11.43 7.99
N ARG A 10 21.98 11.44 8.64
CA ARG A 10 22.15 10.99 10.03
C ARG A 10 21.30 11.82 10.98
N THR A 11 21.38 13.14 10.89
CA THR A 11 20.62 14.08 11.73
C THR A 11 19.11 13.88 11.58
N LEU A 12 18.64 13.66 10.35
CA LEU A 12 17.23 13.36 10.08
C LEU A 12 16.82 12.02 10.69
N ALA A 13 17.62 10.97 10.52
CA ALA A 13 17.33 9.66 11.09
C ALA A 13 17.28 9.67 12.62
N GLU A 14 18.17 10.44 13.27
CA GLU A 14 18.13 10.64 14.73
C GLU A 14 16.87 11.40 15.17
N THR A 15 16.46 12.41 14.41
CA THR A 15 15.22 13.15 14.68
C THR A 15 14.00 12.23 14.59
N VAL A 16 13.92 11.43 13.53
CA VAL A 16 12.87 10.41 13.37
C VAL A 16 12.91 9.40 14.52
N MET A 17 14.09 8.94 14.93
CA MET A 17 14.23 8.01 16.05
C MET A 17 13.67 8.59 17.35
N ARG A 18 14.04 9.84 17.68
CA ARG A 18 13.53 10.54 18.87
C ARG A 18 12.02 10.73 18.83
N GLN A 19 11.47 11.13 17.69
CA GLN A 19 10.04 11.40 17.53
C GLN A 19 9.19 10.12 17.53
N SER A 20 9.70 9.04 16.95
CA SER A 20 9.00 7.75 16.88
C SER A 20 9.19 6.87 18.12
N GLY A 21 10.15 7.19 18.99
CA GLY A 21 10.54 6.35 20.12
C GLY A 21 11.19 5.03 19.69
N ALA A 22 11.68 4.93 18.45
CA ALA A 22 12.27 3.71 17.94
C ALA A 22 13.57 3.35 18.70
N PRO A 23 13.85 2.06 18.96
CA PRO A 23 14.95 1.64 19.83
C PRO A 23 16.35 1.83 19.22
N ASN A 24 16.44 2.03 17.90
CA ASN A 24 17.69 2.31 17.19
C ASN A 24 17.41 2.98 15.84
N LEU A 25 18.45 3.56 15.24
CA LEU A 25 18.38 4.27 13.95
C LEU A 25 17.80 3.39 12.84
N THR A 26 18.19 2.12 12.78
CA THR A 26 17.69 1.18 11.75
C THR A 26 16.18 0.99 11.87
N ALA A 27 15.67 0.82 13.08
CA ALA A 27 14.24 0.68 13.34
C ALA A 27 13.48 1.97 13.00
N ALA A 28 14.04 3.14 13.35
CA ALA A 28 13.47 4.44 13.02
C ALA A 28 13.34 4.66 11.51
N ILE A 29 14.42 4.37 10.77
CA ILE A 29 14.47 4.50 9.31
C ILE A 29 13.50 3.53 8.66
N LYS A 30 13.47 2.26 9.11
CA LYS A 30 12.52 1.26 8.60
C LYS A 30 11.08 1.74 8.77
N LEU A 31 10.73 2.28 9.93
CA LEU A 31 9.40 2.79 10.21
C LEU A 31 9.05 3.98 9.32
N ALA A 32 9.97 4.95 9.18
CA ALA A 32 9.76 6.11 8.31
C ALA A 32 9.53 5.71 6.84
N LEU A 33 10.33 4.77 6.32
CA LEU A 33 10.16 4.25 4.96
C LEU A 33 8.81 3.55 4.78
N GLN A 34 8.37 2.76 5.76
CA GLN A 34 7.05 2.11 5.72
C GLN A 34 5.91 3.12 5.72
N HIS A 35 6.02 4.20 6.51
CA HIS A 35 5.04 5.27 6.50
C HIS A 35 5.00 6.01 5.17
N GLU A 36 6.15 6.28 4.57
CA GLU A 36 6.21 6.96 3.28
C GLU A 36 5.63 6.11 2.15
N ILE A 37 5.95 4.81 2.12
CA ILE A 37 5.32 3.86 1.19
C ILE A 37 3.80 3.87 1.36
N ARG A 38 3.31 3.81 2.61
CA ARG A 38 1.87 3.85 2.89
C ARG A 38 1.23 5.15 2.40
N ARG A 39 1.86 6.31 2.65
CA ARG A 39 1.37 7.61 2.16
C ARG A 39 1.31 7.65 0.64
N ALA A 40 2.32 7.13 -0.04
CA ALA A 40 2.34 7.03 -1.49
C ALA A 40 1.22 6.11 -2.01
N ASP A 41 0.98 4.96 -1.35
CA ASP A 41 -0.09 4.03 -1.69
C ASP A 41 -1.49 4.63 -1.44
N GLU A 42 -1.65 5.42 -0.38
CA GLU A 42 -2.89 6.12 -0.05
C GLU A 42 -3.15 7.31 -0.98
N ALA A 43 -2.11 7.96 -1.48
CA ALA A 43 -2.22 9.01 -2.48
C ALA A 43 -2.74 8.48 -3.83
N VAL A 44 -2.66 7.16 -4.08
CA VAL A 44 -3.26 6.54 -5.27
C VAL A 44 -4.79 6.59 -5.15
N PRO A 45 -5.50 7.23 -6.10
CA PRO A 45 -6.96 7.28 -6.09
C PRO A 45 -7.59 5.89 -5.98
N LEU A 46 -8.67 5.77 -5.21
CA LEU A 46 -9.37 4.49 -4.99
C LEU A 46 -9.69 3.78 -6.31
N ALA A 47 -10.07 4.53 -7.34
CA ALA A 47 -10.35 4.00 -8.69
C ALA A 47 -9.15 3.24 -9.28
N GLN A 48 -7.92 3.76 -9.12
CA GLN A 48 -6.71 3.12 -9.61
C GLN A 48 -6.36 1.87 -8.78
N ARG A 49 -6.57 1.92 -7.46
CA ARG A 49 -6.39 0.76 -6.56
C ARG A 49 -7.33 -0.38 -6.93
N VAL A 50 -8.61 -0.08 -7.15
CA VAL A 50 -9.62 -1.04 -7.59
C VAL A 50 -9.30 -1.61 -8.97
N ALA A 51 -8.84 -0.77 -9.91
CA ALA A 51 -8.41 -1.23 -11.23
C ALA A 51 -7.24 -2.22 -11.17
N ALA A 52 -6.24 -1.96 -10.32
CA ALA A 52 -5.10 -2.86 -10.12
C ALA A 52 -5.52 -4.22 -9.52
N ILE A 53 -6.44 -4.21 -8.54
CA ILE A 53 -7.01 -5.43 -7.97
C ILE A 53 -7.78 -6.22 -9.03
N ARG A 54 -8.63 -5.54 -9.82
CA ARG A 54 -9.37 -6.14 -10.93
C ARG A 54 -8.44 -6.80 -11.94
N ALA A 55 -7.37 -6.12 -12.35
CA ALA A 55 -6.40 -6.67 -13.29
C ALA A 55 -5.72 -7.94 -12.74
N LYS A 56 -5.31 -7.94 -11.47
CA LYS A 56 -4.73 -9.13 -10.82
C LYS A 56 -5.72 -10.29 -10.71
N ALA A 57 -6.99 -10.01 -10.43
CA ALA A 57 -8.03 -11.03 -10.36
C ALA A 57 -8.30 -11.65 -11.74
N LEU A 58 -8.40 -10.82 -12.79
CA LEU A 58 -8.57 -11.28 -14.17
C LEU A 58 -7.38 -12.11 -14.67
N ALA A 59 -6.16 -11.73 -14.32
CA ALA A 59 -4.97 -12.50 -14.69
C ALA A 59 -4.95 -13.92 -14.07
N LYS A 60 -5.64 -14.11 -12.95
CA LYS A 60 -5.79 -15.42 -12.29
C LYS A 60 -7.04 -16.17 -12.73
N ALA A 61 -7.97 -15.52 -13.43
CA ALA A 61 -9.19 -16.15 -13.88
C ALA A 61 -8.85 -17.13 -15.01
N THR A 62 -9.08 -18.42 -14.76
CA THR A 62 -8.90 -19.50 -15.74
C THR A 62 -10.17 -19.82 -16.53
N GLY A 63 -11.30 -19.21 -16.16
CA GLY A 63 -12.60 -19.42 -16.79
C GLY A 63 -12.82 -18.52 -18.01
N THR A 64 -13.68 -18.97 -18.93
CA THR A 64 -14.15 -18.17 -20.06
C THR A 64 -14.84 -16.88 -19.55
N PRO A 65 -14.52 -15.69 -20.10
CA PRO A 65 -15.20 -14.46 -19.73
C PRO A 65 -16.71 -14.62 -19.90
N GLN A 66 -17.44 -14.49 -18.79
CA GLN A 66 -18.90 -14.47 -18.80
C GLN A 66 -19.39 -13.03 -19.01
N PRO A 67 -20.58 -12.85 -19.59
CA PRO A 67 -21.24 -11.54 -19.63
C PRO A 67 -21.38 -10.96 -18.22
N PRO A 68 -21.32 -9.63 -18.07
CA PRO A 68 -21.61 -9.00 -16.79
C PRO A 68 -23.06 -9.29 -16.36
N LEU A 69 -23.26 -9.54 -15.07
CA LEU A 69 -24.59 -9.69 -14.49
C LEU A 69 -25.41 -8.40 -14.67
N SER A 70 -26.70 -8.57 -14.96
CA SER A 70 -27.69 -7.49 -14.93
C SER A 70 -27.88 -6.95 -13.51
N GLU A 71 -28.52 -5.79 -13.39
CA GLU A 71 -28.80 -5.18 -12.09
C GLU A 71 -29.65 -6.10 -11.20
N ALA A 72 -30.74 -6.67 -11.73
CA ALA A 72 -31.61 -7.58 -11.01
C ALA A 72 -30.88 -8.86 -10.53
N GLU A 73 -29.99 -9.41 -11.34
CA GLU A 73 -29.17 -10.57 -10.95
C GLU A 73 -28.18 -10.23 -9.83
N ARG A 74 -27.59 -9.03 -9.86
CA ARG A 74 -26.71 -8.56 -8.78
C ARG A 74 -27.47 -8.35 -7.48
N ASP A 75 -28.65 -7.75 -7.54
CA ASP A 75 -29.48 -7.50 -6.35
C ASP A 75 -29.95 -8.82 -5.72
N ALA A 76 -30.27 -9.83 -6.53
CA ALA A 76 -30.62 -11.16 -6.05
C ALA A 76 -29.49 -11.84 -5.25
N LEU A 77 -28.22 -11.52 -5.52
CA LEU A 77 -27.08 -12.08 -4.76
C LEU A 77 -26.99 -11.54 -3.32
N TRP A 78 -27.56 -10.37 -3.05
CA TRP A 78 -27.50 -9.74 -1.74
C TRP A 78 -28.68 -10.12 -0.83
N GLY A 79 -29.73 -10.72 -1.40
CA GLY A 79 -30.99 -10.98 -0.69
C GLY A 79 -31.71 -9.67 -0.38
N ALA A 80 -33.01 -9.60 -0.68
CA ALA A 80 -33.84 -8.44 -0.35
C ALA A 80 -33.76 -8.05 1.14
#